data_AF-D7MNI3-F1
#
_entry.id   AF-D7MNI3-F1
#
_cell.length_a   1.000
_cell.length_b   1.000
_cell.length_c   1.000
_cell.angle_alpha   90.00
_cell.angle_beta   90.00
_cell.angle_gamma   90.00
#
_symmetry.space_group_name_H-M   'P 1'
#
loop_
_entity.id
_entity.type
_entity.pdbx_description
1 polymer ?
#
loop_
_entity_poly.entity_id
_entity_poly.type
_entity_poly.pdbx_seq_one_letter_code
_entity_poly.pdbx_strand_id
1 'polypeptide(L)' 'GSGFRVQGSGFRVQGSGFRVQGSGFRVQGSGFRVQGSGFRVQGSGFRVQGSGFR' A
#
# COMPACT_ATOMS: atom_id res chain seq x y z
N GLY A 1 -6.92 -1.00 15.91
CA GLY A 1 -6.57 0.09 14.99
C GLY A 1 -7.56 0.09 13.84
N SER A 2 -8.31 1.18 13.70
CA SER A 2 -9.27 1.43 12.62
C SER A 2 -8.56 1.41 11.26
N GLY A 3 -8.70 0.34 10.51
CA GLY A 3 -8.09 0.24 9.19
C GLY A 3 -8.87 1.01 8.13
N PHE A 4 -8.22 1.90 7.40
CA PHE A 4 -8.83 2.68 6.32
C PHE A 4 -8.52 2.08 4.94
N ARG A 5 -9.42 2.29 3.98
CA ARG A 5 -9.23 1.89 2.58
C ARG A 5 -8.83 3.10 1.75
N VAL A 6 -7.81 2.95 0.92
CA VAL A 6 -7.34 3.95 -0.04
C VAL A 6 -7.45 3.35 -1.44
N GLN A 7 -8.12 4.05 -2.35
CA GLN A 7 -8.29 3.63 -3.74
C GLN A 7 -7.92 4.80 -4.68
N GLY A 8 -7.19 4.52 -5.75
CA GLY A 8 -6.80 5.54 -6.72
C GLY A 8 -5.46 5.24 -7.40
N SER A 9 -4.76 6.26 -7.86
CA SER A 9 -3.45 6.12 -8.49
C SER A 9 -2.50 7.27 -8.14
N GLY A 10 -1.22 6.98 -7.95
CA GLY A 10 -0.19 8.02 -7.85
C GLY A 10 -0.07 8.73 -6.50
N PHE A 11 -0.54 8.11 -5.41
CA PHE A 11 -0.53 8.73 -4.07
C PHE A 11 0.54 8.13 -3.14
N ARG A 12 0.89 8.88 -2.10
CA ARG A 12 1.69 8.37 -0.97
C ARG A 12 0.78 8.05 0.20
N VAL A 13 0.99 6.89 0.80
CA VAL A 13 0.25 6.42 1.98
C VAL A 13 1.26 6.16 3.11
N GLN A 14 1.02 6.75 4.27
CA GLN A 14 1.89 6.61 5.44
C GLN A 14 1.05 6.27 6.68
N GLY A 15 1.55 5.35 7.52
CA GLY A 15 0.92 5.00 8.80
C GLY A 15 0.85 3.49 9.01
N SER A 16 -0.23 3.00 9.64
CA SER A 16 -0.41 1.56 9.86
C SER A 16 -1.85 1.10 9.60
N GLY A 17 -1.99 -0.16 9.19
CA GLY A 17 -3.31 -0.81 9.10
C GLY A 17 -4.18 -0.41 7.91
N PHE A 18 -3.62 0.05 6.79
CA PHE A 18 -4.41 0.43 5.62
C PHE A 18 -4.55 -0.71 4.61
N ARG A 19 -5.64 -0.66 3.84
CA ARG A 19 -5.76 -1.40 2.57
C ARG A 19 -5.67 -0.42 1.41
N VAL A 20 -4.68 -0.60 0.54
CA VAL A 20 -4.42 0.24 -0.63
C VAL A 20 -4.74 -0.55 -1.90
N GLN A 21 -5.51 0.04 -2.81
CA GLN A 21 -5.85 -0.57 -4.10
C GLN A 21 -5.64 0.43 -5.25
N GLY A 22 -4.95 -0.02 -6.32
CA GLY A 22 -4.79 0.73 -7.55
C GLY A 22 -3.36 0.71 -8.08
N SER A 23 -2.83 1.81 -8.61
CA SER A 23 -1.49 1.82 -9.21
C SER A 23 -0.61 3.00 -8.80
N GLY A 24 0.71 2.82 -8.84
CA GLY A 24 1.63 3.94 -8.67
C GLY A 24 1.74 4.47 -7.23
N PHE A 25 1.46 3.66 -6.21
CA PHE A 25 1.53 4.16 -4.82
C PHE A 25 2.92 4.00 -4.20
N ARG A 26 3.25 4.92 -3.29
CA ARG A 26 4.31 4.70 -2.30
C ARG A 26 3.69 4.48 -0.94
N VAL A 27 3.98 3.37 -0.30
CA VAL A 27 3.42 2.98 1.00
C VAL A 27 4.54 2.87 2.02
N GLN A 28 4.39 3.55 3.15
CA GLN A 28 5.37 3.52 4.23
C GLN A 28 4.71 3.23 5.57
N GLY A 29 5.23 2.24 6.32
CA GLY A 29 4.82 1.93 7.69
C GLY A 29 4.61 0.44 7.92
N SER A 30 3.54 0.06 8.63
CA SER A 30 3.30 -1.35 8.99
C SER A 30 1.87 -1.85 8.81
N GLY A 31 1.74 -3.15 8.54
CA GLY A 31 0.43 -3.81 8.56
C GLY A 31 -0.49 -3.43 7.38
N PHE A 32 0.05 -3.19 6.19
CA PHE A 32 -0.76 -2.84 5.02
C PHE A 32 -1.12 -4.06 4.18
N ARG A 33 -2.28 -3.96 3.50
CA ARG A 33 -2.62 -4.81 2.35
C ARG A 33 -2.63 -3.96 1.09
N VAL A 34 -1.79 -4.27 0.12
CA VAL A 34 -1.66 -3.49 -1.13
C VAL A 34 -2.06 -4.37 -2.31
N GLN A 35 -2.92 -3.87 -3.20
CA GLN A 35 -3.37 -4.60 -4.38
C GLN A 35 -3.33 -3.75 -5.67
N GLY A 36 -2.68 -4.24 -6.73
CA GLY A 36 -2.63 -3.58 -8.05
C GLY A 36 -1.23 -3.55 -8.70
N SER A 37 -0.73 -2.42 -9.20
CA SER A 37 0.58 -2.37 -9.87
C SER A 37 1.45 -1.14 -9.58
N GLY A 38 2.76 -1.28 -9.74
CA GLY A 38 3.68 -0.13 -9.67
C GLY A 38 3.77 0.47 -8.26
N PHE A 39 3.99 -0.36 -7.25
CA PHE A 39 4.06 0.10 -5.87
C PHE A 39 5.51 0.17 -5.39
N ARG A 40 5.77 1.11 -4.49
CA ARG A 40 6.95 1.09 -3.64
C ARG A 40 6.51 0.94 -2.19
N VAL A 41 7.02 -0.04 -1.47
CA VAL A 41 6.56 -0.35 -0.11
C VAL A 41 7.75 -0.42 0.84
N GLN A 42 7.71 0.31 1.95
CA GLN A 42 8.77 0.36 2.95
C GLN A 42 8.23 0.13 4.37
N GLY A 43 8.89 -0.76 5.13
CA GLY A 43 8.56 -1.12 6.52
C GLY A 43 8.31 -2.62 6.69
N SER A 44 7.35 -3.03 7.53
CA SER A 44 7.10 -4.44 7.88
C SER A 44 5.61 -4.84 7.90
N GLY A 45 5.34 -6.15 7.81
CA GLY A 45 3.97 -6.66 7.91
C GLY A 45 3.08 -6.34 6.70
N PHE A 46 3.67 -6.27 5.51
CA PHE A 46 2.96 -6.04 4.27
C PHE A 46 2.43 -7.33 3.66
N ARG A 47 1.23 -7.27 3.09
CA ARG A 47 0.79 -8.23 2.07
C ARG A 47 0.55 -7.47 0.78
N VAL A 48 1.33 -7.78 -0.25
CA VAL A 48 1.23 -7.14 -1.57
C VAL A 48 0.75 -8.17 -2.57
N GLN A 49 -0.29 -7.85 -3.33
CA GLN A 49 -0.80 -8.67 -4.41
C GLN A 49 -0.82 -7.84 -5.70
N GLY A 50 0.10 -8.11 -6.61
CA GLY A 50 0.31 -7.23 -7.75
C GLY A 50 1.63 -7.41 -8.45
N SER A 51 1.87 -6.58 -9.46
CA SER A 51 3.09 -6.57 -10.27
C SER A 51 3.83 -5.23 -10.16
N GLY A 52 5.14 -5.22 -10.42
CA GLY A 52 5.94 -3.98 -10.38
C GLY A 52 6.13 -3.41 -8.98
N PHE A 53 6.32 -4.29 -7.98
CA PHE A 53 6.73 -3.90 -6.64
C PHE A 53 8.24 -3.62 -6.60
N ARG A 54 8.64 -2.54 -5.92
CA ARG A 54 10.03 -2.17 -5.63
C ARG A 54 10.22 -1.75 -4.18
#